data_AF-A0A101G5C6-F1
#
_entry.id   AF-A0A101G5C6-F1
#
_cell.length_a   1.000
_cell.length_b   1.000
_cell.length_c   1.000
_cell.angle_alpha   90.00
_cell.angle_beta   90.00
_cell.angle_gamma   90.00
#
_symmetry.space_group_name_H-M   'P 1'
#
loop_
_entity.id
_entity.type
_entity.pdbx_description
1 polymer ?
#
loop_
_entity_poly.entity_id
_entity_poly.type
_entity_poly.pdbx_seq_one_letter_code
_entity_poly.pdbx_strand_id
1 'polypeptide(L)'
;MAINKTEKMICSPFSKGIFWVFINQELRSEPWLMERSWAVDFDNVNEDGWVVERAKEVIRFNLMLSDGQEASLRYEQRSGTLSYLLDAEPVLTQVSHPQTKRSWLIVKKNLPRLGEVRVFGLGENTPPMNKAGQTVVMWNMAPLMYKMGTTPMYQSYPVVICQYVDGPAFGIVFDNPCYSVFKFSADGKKISYYVRDMELNYFILLGPTLPEVMEQLTSLTGRLVPLPKRSLGYQQSRWSYTPSARVREIAASFRDRDIPCDAIYLDIDHMDHYKNFTWGEGFKDYRELINDLHAGGFKVITIVNPGLKLEPGYKPYDSGLSKGVFLVDKDGGYVTKVVWPGPSLFPDFLDPSVQKWWGEMISEFVKPGVDGIWCDMNEPATFDLRCTLPCDAVQKLSGTEKLPHEKVHNLYGMLMTKATYEGLLKNTRLPYVLTRSAYLGGQRYAVTWTGDNNSNWEHLRASVPMILNLGLSGQPVAGPDIGGYYGEPTPELYERWILQGALFPFSRTHTRRNTKDQEPLVVWRTS
;
A
#
# COMPACT_ATOMS: atom_id res chain seq x y z
N MET A 1 19.00 -16.74 -17.98
CA MET A 1 17.67 -17.36 -18.21
C MET A 1 17.68 -18.90 -18.39
N ALA A 2 16.75 -19.57 -17.71
CA ALA A 2 16.32 -20.95 -17.91
C ALA A 2 14.80 -21.00 -18.15
N ILE A 3 14.36 -21.86 -19.09
CA ILE A 3 12.96 -21.97 -19.51
C ILE A 3 12.52 -23.41 -19.36
N ASN A 4 11.38 -23.62 -18.69
CA ASN A 4 10.66 -24.89 -18.70
C ASN A 4 9.37 -24.73 -19.51
N LYS A 5 9.34 -25.35 -20.69
CA LYS A 5 8.16 -25.32 -21.57
C LYS A 5 7.00 -26.16 -21.04
N THR A 6 7.28 -27.24 -20.32
CA THR A 6 6.27 -28.12 -19.72
C THR A 6 5.56 -27.41 -18.57
N GLU A 7 6.34 -26.81 -17.67
CA GLU A 7 5.84 -26.09 -16.49
C GLU A 7 5.43 -24.64 -16.78
N LYS A 8 5.71 -24.18 -18.00
CA LYS A 8 5.50 -22.81 -18.44
C LYS A 8 6.09 -21.80 -17.44
N MET A 9 7.32 -22.07 -17.02
CA MET A 9 8.07 -21.32 -16.03
C MET A 9 9.37 -20.80 -16.62
N ILE A 10 9.72 -19.56 -16.28
CA ILE A 10 10.95 -18.89 -16.68
C ILE A 10 11.65 -18.43 -15.41
N CYS A 11 12.96 -18.56 -15.37
CA CYS A 11 13.76 -18.04 -14.27
C CYS A 11 15.07 -17.44 -14.79
N SER A 12 15.48 -16.32 -14.21
CA SER A 12 16.72 -15.63 -14.56
C SER A 12 17.24 -14.83 -13.38
N PRO A 13 18.57 -14.62 -13.27
CA PRO A 13 19.10 -13.47 -12.55
C PRO A 13 18.37 -12.19 -12.97
N PHE A 14 18.16 -11.28 -12.03
CA PHE A 14 17.51 -10.00 -12.30
C PHE A 14 18.44 -8.84 -11.99
N SER A 15 18.96 -8.82 -10.77
CA SER A 15 20.00 -7.87 -10.34
C SER A 15 20.90 -8.52 -9.29
N LYS A 16 21.87 -7.76 -8.74
CA LYS A 16 22.73 -8.25 -7.67
C LYS A 16 21.89 -8.72 -6.47
N GLY A 17 21.92 -10.02 -6.20
CA GLY A 17 21.20 -10.63 -5.08
C GLY A 17 19.68 -10.75 -5.30
N ILE A 18 19.20 -10.56 -6.53
CA ILE A 18 17.78 -10.70 -6.89
C ILE A 18 17.64 -11.68 -8.03
N PHE A 19 16.77 -12.68 -7.82
CA PHE A 19 16.46 -13.70 -8.81
C PHE A 19 14.98 -13.63 -9.18
N TRP A 20 14.69 -13.56 -10.48
CA TRP A 20 13.33 -13.44 -10.99
C TRP A 20 12.79 -14.80 -11.45
N VAL A 21 11.51 -15.01 -11.19
CA VAL A 21 10.76 -16.16 -11.66
C VAL A 21 9.40 -15.72 -12.18
N PHE A 22 9.06 -16.22 -13.36
CA PHE A 22 7.76 -16.03 -13.98
C PHE A 22 7.09 -17.37 -14.23
N ILE A 23 5.80 -17.46 -13.93
CA ILE A 23 4.95 -18.61 -14.20
C ILE A 23 3.75 -18.11 -15.01
N ASN A 24 3.41 -18.79 -16.11
CA ASN A 24 2.18 -18.49 -16.85
C ASN A 24 1.54 -19.77 -17.38
N GLN A 25 0.39 -20.14 -16.84
CA GLN A 25 -0.32 -21.36 -17.22
C GLN A 25 -1.11 -21.22 -18.54
N GLU A 26 -1.26 -20.01 -19.06
CA GLU A 26 -1.95 -19.68 -20.29
C GLU A 26 -1.03 -19.52 -21.51
N LEU A 27 0.30 -19.57 -21.35
CA LEU A 27 1.29 -19.44 -22.44
C LEU A 27 0.90 -20.26 -23.69
N ARG A 28 0.59 -19.56 -24.80
CA ARG A 28 0.33 -20.11 -26.15
C ARG A 28 1.46 -19.79 -27.16
N SER A 29 2.30 -18.79 -26.90
CA SER A 29 3.44 -18.37 -27.75
C SER A 29 4.53 -17.66 -26.92
N GLU A 30 5.65 -17.27 -27.55
CA GLU A 30 6.84 -16.74 -26.87
C GLU A 30 6.53 -15.54 -25.95
N PRO A 31 7.22 -15.46 -24.80
CA PRO A 31 6.81 -14.64 -23.68
C PRO A 31 7.29 -13.20 -23.86
N TRP A 32 6.40 -12.30 -24.29
CA TRP A 32 6.63 -10.86 -24.18
C TRP A 32 6.34 -10.46 -22.72
N LEU A 33 7.36 -10.59 -21.87
CA LEU A 33 7.30 -10.60 -20.40
C LEU A 33 7.17 -9.23 -19.72
N MET A 34 7.27 -8.14 -20.47
CA MET A 34 7.67 -6.85 -19.90
C MET A 34 6.49 -5.91 -19.52
N GLU A 35 5.24 -6.22 -19.88
CA GLU A 35 4.13 -5.28 -19.68
C GLU A 35 3.30 -5.48 -18.40
N ARG A 36 3.62 -6.48 -17.55
CA ARG A 36 2.73 -6.89 -16.44
C ARG A 36 3.35 -6.86 -15.05
N SER A 37 4.40 -6.07 -14.87
CA SER A 37 4.88 -5.73 -13.52
C SER A 37 4.27 -4.41 -13.06
N TRP A 38 3.85 -4.38 -11.80
CA TRP A 38 3.13 -3.25 -11.23
C TRP A 38 3.96 -2.50 -10.19
N ALA A 39 4.89 -3.23 -9.57
CA ALA A 39 5.77 -2.72 -8.53
C ALA A 39 7.22 -2.53 -9.01
N VAL A 40 7.65 -3.29 -10.02
CA VAL A 40 9.06 -3.44 -10.44
C VAL A 40 9.30 -2.81 -11.80
N ASP A 41 10.44 -2.14 -11.92
CA ASP A 41 10.94 -1.60 -13.17
C ASP A 41 11.90 -2.60 -13.84
N PHE A 42 11.49 -3.14 -14.99
CA PHE A 42 12.27 -4.10 -15.76
C PHE A 42 13.35 -3.45 -16.64
N ASP A 43 13.37 -2.12 -16.76
CA ASP A 43 14.39 -1.42 -17.55
C ASP A 43 15.78 -1.43 -16.86
N ASN A 44 15.83 -1.75 -15.57
CA ASN A 44 17.04 -1.74 -14.73
C ASN A 44 17.61 -3.14 -14.44
N VAL A 45 17.32 -4.14 -15.28
CA VAL A 45 17.90 -5.49 -15.15
C VAL A 45 19.42 -5.42 -15.30
N ASN A 46 20.15 -5.98 -14.33
CA ASN A 46 21.62 -6.07 -14.36
C ASN A 46 22.10 -7.44 -13.85
N GLU A 47 22.46 -8.33 -14.77
CA GLU A 47 22.93 -9.69 -14.42
C GLU A 47 24.41 -9.75 -13.98
N ASP A 48 25.10 -8.62 -13.79
CA ASP A 48 26.50 -8.56 -13.40
C ASP A 48 26.79 -9.34 -12.09
N GLY A 49 27.89 -10.10 -12.11
CA GLY A 49 28.35 -10.91 -10.98
C GLY A 49 27.75 -12.32 -10.90
N TRP A 50 26.72 -12.62 -11.69
CA TRP A 50 26.16 -13.97 -11.76
C TRP A 50 26.99 -14.88 -12.67
N VAL A 51 27.30 -16.09 -12.19
CA VAL A 51 27.94 -17.15 -12.98
C VAL A 51 26.91 -18.23 -13.27
N VAL A 52 26.73 -18.59 -14.55
CA VAL A 52 25.71 -19.57 -14.96
C VAL A 52 26.36 -20.85 -15.44
N GLU A 53 26.09 -21.95 -14.75
CA GLU A 53 26.53 -23.29 -15.12
C GLU A 53 25.35 -24.08 -15.71
N ARG A 54 25.52 -24.57 -16.94
CA ARG A 54 24.48 -25.33 -17.64
C ARG A 54 24.92 -26.78 -17.81
N ALA A 55 24.25 -27.68 -17.10
CA ALA A 55 24.34 -29.11 -17.30
C ALA A 55 23.03 -29.66 -17.91
N LYS A 56 23.07 -30.89 -18.42
CA LYS A 56 21.91 -31.53 -19.08
C LYS A 56 20.66 -31.59 -18.20
N GLU A 57 20.85 -31.80 -16.89
CA GLU A 57 19.74 -32.04 -15.94
C GLU A 57 19.51 -30.86 -14.99
N VAL A 58 20.51 -29.99 -14.81
CA VAL A 58 20.51 -28.93 -13.80
C VAL A 58 21.13 -27.67 -14.38
N ILE A 59 20.52 -26.52 -14.11
CA ILE A 59 21.10 -25.21 -14.36
C ILE A 59 21.37 -24.57 -13.00
N ARG A 60 22.57 -24.04 -12.78
CA ARG A 60 22.93 -23.31 -11.57
C ARG A 60 23.26 -21.87 -11.91
N PHE A 61 22.79 -20.97 -11.06
CA PHE A 61 23.10 -19.54 -11.09
C PHE A 61 23.80 -19.23 -9.78
N ASN A 62 25.08 -18.91 -9.82
CA ASN A 62 25.91 -18.66 -8.64
C ASN A 62 26.19 -17.16 -8.53
N LEU A 63 26.22 -16.65 -7.31
CA LEU A 63 26.53 -15.27 -6.99
C LEU A 63 27.27 -15.23 -5.65
N MET A 64 28.39 -14.50 -5.60
CA MET A 64 29.06 -14.21 -4.33
C MET A 64 28.33 -13.04 -3.64
N LEU A 65 27.85 -13.27 -2.42
CA LEU A 65 27.19 -12.24 -1.61
C LEU A 65 28.22 -11.29 -0.97
N SER A 66 27.75 -10.20 -0.38
CA SER A 66 28.63 -9.12 0.07
C SER A 66 29.50 -9.50 1.28
N ASP A 67 29.07 -10.50 2.04
CA ASP A 67 29.75 -11.06 3.20
C ASP A 67 30.66 -12.26 2.86
N GLY A 68 30.78 -12.61 1.59
CA GLY A 68 31.63 -13.70 1.10
C GLY A 68 30.97 -15.08 1.10
N GLN A 69 29.67 -15.19 1.45
CA GLN A 69 28.92 -16.44 1.28
C GLN A 69 28.54 -16.65 -0.19
N GLU A 70 28.53 -17.91 -0.64
CA GLU A 70 28.10 -18.27 -1.99
C GLU A 70 26.59 -18.53 -2.03
N ALA A 71 25.85 -17.69 -2.74
CA ALA A 71 24.46 -17.94 -3.08
C ALA A 71 24.35 -18.70 -4.39
N SER A 72 23.56 -19.78 -4.41
CA SER A 72 23.27 -20.53 -5.63
C SER A 72 21.77 -20.75 -5.81
N LEU A 73 21.26 -20.41 -6.99
CA LEU A 73 19.93 -20.81 -7.45
C LEU A 73 20.10 -22.03 -8.36
N ARG A 74 19.62 -23.17 -7.88
CA ARG A 74 19.64 -24.46 -8.58
C ARG A 74 18.27 -24.74 -9.18
N TYR A 75 18.22 -24.90 -10.48
CA TYR A 75 17.03 -25.29 -11.23
C TYR A 75 17.18 -26.70 -11.81
N GLU A 76 16.34 -27.63 -11.36
CA GLU A 76 16.31 -29.01 -11.85
C GLU A 76 15.33 -29.16 -13.02
N GLN A 77 15.83 -29.49 -14.20
CA GLN A 77 15.05 -29.41 -15.43
C GLN A 77 13.94 -30.47 -15.50
N ARG A 78 14.19 -31.69 -15.03
CA ARG A 78 13.19 -32.78 -15.04
C ARG A 78 12.07 -32.57 -14.03
N SER A 79 12.41 -32.17 -12.82
CA SER A 79 11.45 -32.04 -11.72
C SER A 79 10.76 -30.66 -11.70
N GLY A 80 11.34 -29.67 -12.39
CA GLY A 80 10.91 -28.27 -12.29
C GLY A 80 11.20 -27.63 -10.94
N THR A 81 12.01 -28.28 -10.09
CA THR A 81 12.33 -27.82 -8.74
C THR A 81 13.31 -26.66 -8.80
N LEU A 82 12.97 -25.56 -8.12
CA LEU A 82 13.85 -24.41 -7.93
C LEU A 82 14.29 -24.36 -6.46
N SER A 83 15.59 -24.32 -6.22
CA SER A 83 16.16 -24.25 -4.87
C SER A 83 17.13 -23.07 -4.76
N TYR A 84 17.04 -22.32 -3.67
CA TYR A 84 18.05 -21.35 -3.24
C TYR A 84 18.89 -21.98 -2.14
N LEU A 85 20.21 -21.99 -2.34
CA LEU A 85 21.22 -22.49 -1.45
C LEU A 85 22.16 -21.35 -1.03
N LEU A 86 22.63 -21.41 0.20
CA LEU A 86 23.65 -20.54 0.74
C LEU A 86 24.77 -21.42 1.30
N ASP A 87 25.99 -21.27 0.78
CA ASP A 87 27.13 -22.16 1.06
C ASP A 87 26.79 -23.64 0.90
N ALA A 88 26.15 -23.97 -0.23
CA ALA A 88 25.63 -25.30 -0.57
C ALA A 88 24.54 -25.88 0.35
N GLU A 89 24.11 -25.14 1.39
CA GLU A 89 23.01 -25.53 2.26
C GLU A 89 21.67 -24.97 1.74
N PRO A 90 20.62 -25.79 1.56
CA PRO A 90 19.36 -25.32 1.01
C PRO A 90 18.61 -24.44 2.02
N VAL A 91 18.34 -23.19 1.64
CA VAL A 91 17.59 -22.21 2.44
C VAL A 91 16.12 -22.20 2.04
N LEU A 92 15.85 -22.29 0.74
CA LEU A 92 14.52 -22.30 0.19
C LEU A 92 14.44 -23.37 -0.91
N THR A 93 13.36 -24.14 -0.89
CA THR A 93 13.00 -25.07 -1.96
C THR A 93 11.58 -24.79 -2.39
N GLN A 94 11.37 -24.52 -3.67
CA GLN A 94 10.04 -24.56 -4.26
C GLN A 94 9.77 -25.99 -4.69
N VAL A 95 8.80 -26.64 -4.05
CA VAL A 95 8.36 -27.97 -4.48
C VAL A 95 7.54 -27.82 -5.76
N SER A 96 7.90 -28.66 -6.73
CA SER A 96 7.49 -28.73 -8.13
C SER A 96 6.01 -28.47 -8.47
N HIS A 97 5.78 -27.96 -9.68
CA HIS A 97 4.52 -27.68 -10.41
C HIS A 97 3.56 -26.70 -9.70
N PRO A 98 3.44 -25.45 -10.18
CA PRO A 98 2.35 -24.58 -9.78
C PRO A 98 1.01 -25.31 -9.99
N GLN A 99 0.25 -25.50 -8.91
CA GLN A 99 -1.01 -26.24 -9.03
C GLN A 99 -2.10 -25.29 -9.51
N THR A 100 -2.86 -25.71 -10.51
CA THR A 100 -4.05 -24.96 -10.96
C THR A 100 -5.32 -25.62 -10.43
N LYS A 101 -6.19 -24.84 -9.80
CA LYS A 101 -7.51 -25.33 -9.35
C LYS A 101 -8.54 -24.23 -9.44
N ARG A 102 -9.55 -24.37 -10.30
CA ARG A 102 -10.68 -23.42 -10.42
C ARG A 102 -10.22 -21.95 -10.53
N SER A 103 -9.31 -21.67 -11.45
CA SER A 103 -8.73 -20.32 -11.67
C SER A 103 -7.83 -19.80 -10.53
N TRP A 104 -7.32 -20.69 -9.69
CA TRP A 104 -6.24 -20.38 -8.75
C TRP A 104 -4.93 -20.99 -9.20
N LEU A 105 -3.87 -20.19 -9.19
CA LEU A 105 -2.49 -20.66 -9.23
C LEU A 105 -1.98 -20.81 -7.79
N ILE A 106 -1.31 -21.93 -7.51
CA ILE A 106 -0.84 -22.26 -6.17
C ILE A 106 0.65 -22.58 -6.23
N VAL A 107 1.46 -21.81 -5.50
CA VAL A 107 2.89 -22.04 -5.35
C VAL A 107 3.20 -22.43 -3.91
N LYS A 108 3.95 -23.52 -3.72
CA LYS A 108 4.35 -24.03 -2.41
C LYS A 108 5.86 -23.97 -2.23
N LYS A 109 6.28 -23.47 -1.09
CA LYS A 109 7.68 -23.26 -0.72
C LYS A 109 7.95 -23.97 0.61
N ASN A 110 9.07 -24.65 0.70
CA ASN A 110 9.57 -25.30 1.90
C ASN A 110 10.94 -24.72 2.27
N LEU A 111 11.18 -24.55 3.56
CA LEU A 111 12.41 -24.00 4.12
C LEU A 111 13.17 -25.14 4.84
N PRO A 112 13.99 -25.93 4.11
CA PRO A 112 14.52 -27.19 4.63
C PRO A 112 15.68 -27.01 5.63
N ARG A 113 16.34 -25.83 5.65
CA ARG A 113 17.42 -25.56 6.60
C ARG A 113 16.96 -25.83 8.04
N LEU A 114 17.85 -26.44 8.82
CA LEU A 114 17.66 -26.68 10.25
C LEU A 114 17.65 -25.34 11.01
N GLY A 115 17.10 -25.38 12.23
CA GLY A 115 16.91 -24.18 13.06
C GLY A 115 15.51 -23.58 12.95
N GLU A 116 15.24 -22.62 13.82
CA GLU A 116 13.97 -21.91 13.91
C GLU A 116 13.93 -20.75 12.91
N VAL A 117 12.76 -20.49 12.31
CA VAL A 117 12.56 -19.38 11.36
C VAL A 117 11.44 -18.46 11.83
N ARG A 118 11.61 -17.17 11.60
CA ARG A 118 10.58 -16.14 11.77
C ARG A 118 10.16 -15.63 10.40
N VAL A 119 8.86 -15.48 10.21
CA VAL A 119 8.28 -15.01 8.94
C VAL A 119 7.67 -13.63 9.17
N PHE A 120 8.09 -12.63 8.40
CA PHE A 120 7.66 -11.24 8.51
C PHE A 120 7.19 -10.69 7.16
N GLY A 121 6.71 -9.44 7.18
CA GLY A 121 6.27 -8.70 6.00
C GLY A 121 4.76 -8.72 5.84
N LEU A 122 4.30 -8.85 4.59
CA LEU A 122 2.91 -8.83 4.16
C LEU A 122 2.19 -7.49 4.36
N GLY A 123 2.92 -6.42 4.67
CA GLY A 123 2.39 -5.07 4.81
C GLY A 123 1.52 -4.90 6.04
N GLU A 124 0.41 -4.19 5.86
CA GLU A 124 -0.54 -3.92 6.94
C GLU A 124 -1.31 -5.18 7.32
N ASN A 125 -0.93 -5.80 8.43
CA ASN A 125 -1.69 -6.88 9.03
C ASN A 125 -1.71 -6.74 10.53
N THR A 126 -2.84 -7.06 11.12
CA THR A 126 -2.98 -7.13 12.57
C THR A 126 -1.96 -8.13 13.17
N PRO A 127 -1.55 -7.93 14.44
CA PRO A 127 -0.68 -8.86 15.16
C PRO A 127 -1.13 -10.32 15.05
N PRO A 128 -0.18 -11.28 15.15
CA PRO A 128 1.22 -11.12 15.55
C PRO A 128 2.15 -10.60 14.45
N MET A 129 3.36 -10.16 14.85
CA MET A 129 4.41 -9.76 13.91
C MET A 129 4.91 -10.96 13.08
N ASN A 130 5.25 -12.07 13.76
CA ASN A 130 5.62 -13.33 13.12
C ASN A 130 4.38 -14.00 12.49
N LYS A 131 4.44 -14.33 11.20
CA LYS A 131 3.34 -14.90 10.42
C LYS A 131 3.27 -16.43 10.45
N ALA A 132 4.14 -17.10 11.20
CA ALA A 132 4.03 -18.54 11.43
C ALA A 132 2.62 -18.91 11.96
N GLY A 133 2.01 -19.92 11.36
CA GLY A 133 0.64 -20.37 11.64
C GLY A 133 -0.48 -19.44 11.18
N GLN A 134 -0.16 -18.30 10.55
CA GLN A 134 -1.16 -17.33 10.10
C GLN A 134 -1.66 -17.63 8.68
N THR A 135 -2.85 -17.11 8.38
CA THR A 135 -3.35 -16.94 7.01
C THR A 135 -3.56 -15.45 6.78
N VAL A 136 -3.04 -14.94 5.67
CA VAL A 136 -3.14 -13.51 5.29
C VAL A 136 -3.73 -13.41 3.90
N VAL A 137 -4.70 -12.53 3.72
CA VAL A 137 -5.40 -12.28 2.45
C VAL A 137 -5.01 -10.90 1.92
N MET A 138 -4.67 -10.82 0.63
CA MET A 138 -4.44 -9.55 -0.07
C MET A 138 -5.66 -9.22 -0.93
N TRP A 139 -6.47 -8.31 -0.43
CA TRP A 139 -7.63 -7.75 -1.10
C TRP A 139 -8.02 -6.49 -0.35
N ASN A 140 -7.61 -5.31 -0.81
CA ASN A 140 -7.73 -4.06 -0.06
C ASN A 140 -9.19 -3.82 0.33
N MET A 141 -9.46 -3.78 1.63
CA MET A 141 -10.80 -3.58 2.18
C MET A 141 -10.75 -2.59 3.33
N ALA A 142 -11.88 -1.96 3.60
CA ALA A 142 -12.06 -1.10 4.78
C ALA A 142 -12.85 -1.85 5.87
N PRO A 143 -12.21 -2.74 6.66
CA PRO A 143 -12.90 -3.45 7.71
C PRO A 143 -13.39 -2.47 8.79
N LEU A 144 -14.68 -2.52 9.09
CA LEU A 144 -15.26 -1.74 10.18
C LEU A 144 -14.78 -2.29 11.53
N MET A 145 -14.22 -1.42 12.37
CA MET A 145 -13.76 -1.75 13.73
C MET A 145 -12.96 -3.05 13.76
N TYR A 146 -11.89 -3.12 12.97
CA TYR A 146 -11.07 -4.33 12.85
C TYR A 146 -10.56 -4.81 14.21
N LYS A 147 -10.33 -6.12 14.32
CA LYS A 147 -9.87 -6.81 15.54
C LYS A 147 -8.56 -7.52 15.25
N MET A 148 -7.90 -8.03 16.29
CA MET A 148 -6.72 -8.87 16.10
C MET A 148 -7.09 -10.12 15.28
N GLY A 149 -6.29 -10.42 14.25
CA GLY A 149 -6.58 -11.47 13.28
C GLY A 149 -7.46 -11.03 12.10
N THR A 150 -7.95 -9.77 12.05
CA THR A 150 -8.63 -9.27 10.86
C THR A 150 -7.68 -9.28 9.66
N THR A 151 -8.14 -9.91 8.59
CA THR A 151 -7.55 -9.92 7.25
C THR A 151 -8.70 -10.17 6.25
N PRO A 152 -8.73 -9.51 5.09
CA PRO A 152 -7.78 -8.51 4.61
C PRO A 152 -7.89 -7.15 5.32
N MET A 153 -6.90 -6.28 5.08
CA MET A 153 -6.80 -4.90 5.59
C MET A 153 -6.79 -3.90 4.42
N TYR A 154 -6.47 -2.63 4.69
CA TYR A 154 -6.56 -1.53 3.73
C TYR A 154 -5.50 -1.58 2.62
N GLN A 155 -4.36 -2.24 2.85
CA GLN A 155 -3.20 -2.23 1.95
C GLN A 155 -2.67 -3.63 1.68
N SER A 156 -2.10 -3.86 0.48
CA SER A 156 -1.57 -5.16 0.05
C SER A 156 -0.11 -5.06 -0.35
N TYR A 157 0.80 -5.58 0.49
CA TYR A 157 2.22 -5.69 0.18
C TYR A 157 2.62 -7.17 0.15
N PRO A 158 2.58 -7.84 -1.01
CA PRO A 158 2.88 -9.28 -1.13
C PRO A 158 4.39 -9.60 -1.03
N VAL A 159 5.01 -9.16 0.07
CA VAL A 159 6.43 -9.37 0.42
C VAL A 159 6.52 -10.29 1.63
N VAL A 160 7.25 -11.38 1.51
CA VAL A 160 7.54 -12.31 2.62
C VAL A 160 9.02 -12.25 2.93
N ILE A 161 9.37 -12.01 4.19
CA ILE A 161 10.75 -12.08 4.68
C ILE A 161 10.87 -13.24 5.64
N CYS A 162 11.84 -14.10 5.42
CA CYS A 162 12.16 -15.22 6.30
C CYS A 162 13.52 -14.97 6.96
N GLN A 163 13.56 -14.98 8.29
CA GLN A 163 14.78 -14.83 9.07
C GLN A 163 14.99 -16.08 9.91
N TYR A 164 16.08 -16.82 9.65
CA TYR A 164 16.51 -17.89 10.55
C TYR A 164 17.10 -17.31 11.83
N VAL A 165 16.75 -17.88 12.98
CA VAL A 165 17.39 -17.53 14.27
C VAL A 165 18.87 -17.88 14.17
N ASP A 166 19.74 -16.92 14.44
CA ASP A 166 21.21 -17.02 14.29
C ASP A 166 21.66 -17.48 12.89
N GLY A 167 20.89 -17.14 11.85
CA GLY A 167 21.12 -17.59 10.48
C GLY A 167 20.73 -16.55 9.42
N PRO A 168 20.64 -16.97 8.16
CA PRO A 168 20.40 -16.04 7.06
C PRO A 168 18.95 -15.55 7.00
N ALA A 169 18.81 -14.37 6.40
CA ALA A 169 17.57 -13.78 5.95
C ALA A 169 17.44 -13.90 4.44
N PHE A 170 16.22 -14.05 3.95
CA PHE A 170 15.92 -13.91 2.52
C PHE A 170 14.48 -13.40 2.36
N GLY A 171 14.18 -12.85 1.18
CA GLY A 171 12.86 -12.31 0.84
C GLY A 171 12.24 -13.00 -0.37
N ILE A 172 10.91 -12.95 -0.46
CA ILE A 172 10.15 -13.32 -1.65
C ILE A 172 9.14 -12.20 -1.92
N VAL A 173 9.15 -11.66 -3.14
CA VAL A 173 8.23 -10.61 -3.58
C VAL A 173 7.31 -11.17 -4.64
N PHE A 174 6.01 -11.25 -4.39
CA PHE A 174 5.04 -11.73 -5.37
C PHE A 174 4.36 -10.54 -6.04
N ASP A 175 4.81 -10.15 -7.22
CA ASP A 175 4.21 -9.03 -7.96
C ASP A 175 2.96 -9.50 -8.72
N ASN A 176 1.87 -9.67 -8.00
CA ASN A 176 0.55 -9.91 -8.56
C ASN A 176 -0.53 -9.20 -7.71
N PRO A 177 -1.29 -8.26 -8.30
CA PRO A 177 -2.29 -7.46 -7.59
C PRO A 177 -3.66 -8.15 -7.47
N CYS A 178 -3.83 -9.35 -8.01
CA CYS A 178 -5.08 -10.10 -7.85
C CYS A 178 -5.32 -10.50 -6.40
N TYR A 179 -6.55 -10.95 -6.12
CA TYR A 179 -6.88 -11.60 -4.86
C TYR A 179 -5.90 -12.74 -4.57
N SER A 180 -5.20 -12.68 -3.43
CA SER A 180 -4.25 -13.71 -3.04
C SER A 180 -4.32 -14.07 -1.56
N VAL A 181 -3.86 -15.28 -1.24
CA VAL A 181 -3.87 -15.85 0.11
C VAL A 181 -2.51 -16.47 0.40
N PHE A 182 -1.90 -16.05 1.50
CA PHE A 182 -0.72 -16.64 2.07
C PHE A 182 -1.10 -17.53 3.24
N LYS A 183 -0.58 -18.75 3.28
CA LYS A 183 -0.73 -19.68 4.42
C LYS A 183 0.63 -20.16 4.88
N PHE A 184 0.86 -20.09 6.18
CA PHE A 184 2.10 -20.50 6.82
C PHE A 184 1.86 -21.68 7.76
N SER A 185 2.75 -22.67 7.75
CA SER A 185 2.75 -23.70 8.80
C SER A 185 3.05 -23.10 10.17
N ALA A 186 2.68 -23.81 11.24
CA ALA A 186 2.90 -23.37 12.62
C ALA A 186 4.36 -23.07 12.96
N ASP A 187 5.31 -23.76 12.29
CA ASP A 187 6.75 -23.55 12.42
C ASP A 187 7.32 -22.52 11.41
N GLY A 188 6.49 -21.95 10.54
CA GLY A 188 6.90 -21.01 9.49
C GLY A 188 7.66 -21.64 8.31
N LYS A 189 7.95 -22.94 8.32
CA LYS A 189 8.81 -23.60 7.31
C LYS A 189 8.11 -23.97 6.02
N LYS A 190 6.78 -23.92 5.96
CA LYS A 190 5.99 -24.15 4.74
C LYS A 190 5.15 -22.93 4.43
N ILE A 191 5.28 -22.44 3.21
CA ILE A 191 4.54 -21.29 2.69
C ILE A 191 3.72 -21.77 1.50
N SER A 192 2.42 -21.51 1.52
CA SER A 192 1.53 -21.73 0.38
C SER A 192 0.95 -20.39 -0.07
N TYR A 193 1.22 -20.01 -1.31
CA TYR A 193 0.70 -18.81 -1.94
C TYR A 193 -0.35 -19.21 -2.97
N TYR A 194 -1.55 -18.67 -2.82
CA TYR A 194 -2.69 -18.86 -3.73
C TYR A 194 -3.01 -17.53 -4.37
N VAL A 195 -3.16 -17.47 -5.69
CA VAL A 195 -3.57 -16.25 -6.40
C VAL A 195 -4.67 -16.56 -7.41
N ARG A 196 -5.68 -15.67 -7.53
CA ARG A 196 -6.74 -15.77 -8.54
C ARG A 196 -6.28 -15.28 -9.92
N ASP A 197 -5.16 -15.84 -10.35
CA ASP A 197 -4.55 -15.54 -11.62
C ASP A 197 -3.84 -16.78 -12.15
N MET A 198 -3.64 -16.85 -13.46
CA MET A 198 -2.87 -17.92 -14.11
C MET A 198 -1.43 -17.48 -14.42
N GLU A 199 -1.14 -16.20 -14.21
CA GLU A 199 0.19 -15.60 -14.33
C GLU A 199 0.72 -15.19 -12.95
N LEU A 200 2.03 -15.32 -12.75
CA LEU A 200 2.69 -14.89 -11.53
C LEU A 200 4.13 -14.46 -11.84
N ASN A 201 4.38 -13.17 -11.60
CA ASN A 201 5.71 -12.62 -11.46
C ASN A 201 6.11 -12.67 -9.98
N TYR A 202 7.27 -13.24 -9.68
CA TYR A 202 7.83 -13.12 -8.33
C TYR A 202 9.35 -13.11 -8.33
N PHE A 203 9.92 -12.60 -7.25
CA PHE A 203 11.35 -12.40 -7.07
C PHE A 203 11.81 -13.02 -5.76
N ILE A 204 13.05 -13.50 -5.73
CA ILE A 204 13.72 -14.01 -4.54
C ILE A 204 14.87 -13.05 -4.23
N LEU A 205 14.88 -12.52 -3.00
CA LEU A 205 15.90 -11.62 -2.48
C LEU A 205 16.83 -12.44 -1.59
N LEU A 206 18.11 -12.56 -1.95
CA LEU A 206 18.98 -13.60 -1.39
C LEU A 206 19.56 -13.26 0.00
N GLY A 207 19.53 -11.98 0.42
CA GLY A 207 20.19 -11.53 1.66
C GLY A 207 21.72 -11.61 1.57
N PRO A 208 22.43 -12.17 2.58
CA PRO A 208 21.91 -13.07 3.61
C PRO A 208 21.54 -12.36 4.93
N THR A 209 21.68 -11.04 5.03
CA THR A 209 21.23 -10.28 6.20
C THR A 209 19.91 -9.55 5.91
N LEU A 210 19.12 -9.29 6.97
CA LEU A 210 17.87 -8.53 6.82
C LEU A 210 18.08 -7.13 6.18
N PRO A 211 19.12 -6.35 6.54
CA PRO A 211 19.43 -5.10 5.85
C PRO A 211 19.66 -5.27 4.34
N GLU A 212 20.37 -6.32 3.90
CA GLU A 212 20.56 -6.59 2.47
C GLU A 212 19.27 -6.98 1.77
N VAL A 213 18.41 -7.76 2.43
CA VAL A 213 17.07 -8.07 1.89
C VAL A 213 16.27 -6.78 1.69
N MET A 214 16.34 -5.83 2.62
CA MET A 214 15.68 -4.52 2.50
C MET A 214 16.31 -3.65 1.40
N GLU A 215 17.63 -3.69 1.24
CA GLU A 215 18.32 -2.98 0.16
C GLU A 215 17.93 -3.55 -1.21
N GLN A 216 17.85 -4.87 -1.33
CA GLN A 216 17.36 -5.58 -2.51
C GLN A 216 15.89 -5.21 -2.81
N LEU A 217 15.01 -5.27 -1.79
CA LEU A 217 13.59 -4.92 -1.93
C LEU A 217 13.38 -3.49 -2.44
N THR A 218 14.11 -2.53 -1.87
CA THR A 218 13.98 -1.10 -2.25
C THR A 218 14.68 -0.78 -3.57
N SER A 219 15.71 -1.53 -3.96
CA SER A 219 16.27 -1.43 -5.32
C SER A 219 15.28 -1.94 -6.37
N LEU A 220 14.53 -3.01 -6.04
CA LEU A 220 13.55 -3.63 -6.92
C LEU A 220 12.27 -2.79 -7.08
N THR A 221 11.80 -2.19 -5.99
CA THR A 221 10.49 -1.52 -5.92
C THR A 221 10.60 0.00 -5.78
N GLY A 222 11.80 0.55 -5.85
CA GLY A 222 12.07 1.97 -5.67
C GLY A 222 12.15 2.42 -4.20
N ARG A 223 12.82 3.55 -3.99
CA ARG A 223 13.01 4.17 -2.67
C ARG A 223 11.96 5.24 -2.40
N LEU A 224 11.75 5.53 -1.12
CA LEU A 224 10.92 6.63 -0.67
C LEU A 224 11.39 7.95 -1.31
N VAL A 225 10.45 8.71 -1.86
CA VAL A 225 10.71 10.06 -2.36
C VAL A 225 10.91 11.05 -1.20
N PRO A 226 11.73 12.10 -1.34
CA PRO A 226 11.92 13.08 -0.29
C PRO A 226 10.58 13.70 0.16
N LEU A 227 10.30 13.64 1.47
CA LEU A 227 9.11 14.25 2.07
C LEU A 227 9.42 15.68 2.54
N PRO A 228 8.43 16.59 2.59
CA PRO A 228 8.58 17.87 3.28
C PRO A 228 8.98 17.65 4.74
N LYS A 229 10.00 18.35 5.25
CA LYS A 229 10.45 18.19 6.65
C LYS A 229 9.32 18.29 7.68
N ARG A 230 8.35 19.18 7.44
CA ARG A 230 7.18 19.38 8.30
C ARG A 230 6.24 18.17 8.37
N SER A 231 6.32 17.22 7.44
CA SER A 231 5.54 15.98 7.51
C SER A 231 6.03 15.02 8.60
N LEU A 232 7.23 15.24 9.15
CA LEU A 232 7.78 14.46 10.27
C LEU A 232 7.38 15.04 11.63
N GLY A 233 6.82 16.24 11.66
CA GLY A 233 6.28 16.84 12.87
C GLY A 233 4.95 16.23 13.28
N TYR A 234 4.45 16.65 14.45
CA TYR A 234 3.12 16.27 14.92
C TYR A 234 2.04 16.94 14.06
N GLN A 235 0.97 16.19 13.80
CA GLN A 235 -0.13 16.60 12.93
C GLN A 235 -1.47 16.41 13.63
N GLN A 236 -2.41 17.33 13.41
CA GLN A 236 -3.73 17.29 14.02
C GLN A 236 -4.83 17.10 12.98
N SER A 237 -5.76 16.20 13.29
CA SER A 237 -6.93 15.89 12.48
C SER A 237 -8.13 15.51 13.34
N ARG A 238 -9.32 15.58 12.74
CA ARG A 238 -10.60 15.08 13.26
C ARG A 238 -11.59 15.00 12.10
N TRP A 239 -12.49 14.03 12.14
CA TRP A 239 -13.71 14.02 11.34
C TRP A 239 -14.84 14.64 12.18
N SER A 240 -15.18 15.92 12.12
CA SER A 240 -14.56 17.00 11.35
C SER A 240 -14.34 18.22 12.25
N TYR A 241 -13.38 19.07 11.88
CA TYR A 241 -13.39 20.47 12.28
C TYR A 241 -14.24 21.26 11.30
N THR A 242 -15.38 21.78 11.75
CA THR A 242 -16.26 22.61 10.93
C THR A 242 -17.05 23.56 11.82
N PRO A 243 -17.29 24.81 11.42
CA PRO A 243 -16.82 25.47 10.18
C PRO A 243 -15.36 25.95 10.26
N SER A 244 -14.90 26.76 9.30
CA SER A 244 -13.54 27.33 9.26
C SER A 244 -13.13 28.06 10.56
N ALA A 245 -14.08 28.66 11.28
CA ALA A 245 -13.84 29.26 12.60
C ALA A 245 -13.33 28.24 13.64
N ARG A 246 -13.85 27.02 13.64
CA ARG A 246 -13.38 25.95 14.53
C ARG A 246 -11.96 25.53 14.19
N VAL A 247 -11.60 25.51 12.91
CA VAL A 247 -10.23 25.21 12.47
C VAL A 247 -9.24 26.25 13.02
N ARG A 248 -9.59 27.54 12.95
CA ARG A 248 -8.77 28.62 13.51
C ARG A 248 -8.64 28.53 15.03
N GLU A 249 -9.71 28.21 15.72
CA GLU A 249 -9.69 28.01 17.18
C GLU A 249 -8.69 26.90 17.56
N ILE A 250 -8.73 25.76 16.87
CA ILE A 250 -7.78 24.67 17.07
C ILE A 250 -6.35 25.13 16.78
N ALA A 251 -6.10 25.76 15.64
CA ALA A 251 -4.76 26.25 15.28
C ALA A 251 -4.20 27.26 16.30
N ALA A 252 -5.02 28.23 16.74
CA ALA A 252 -4.63 29.21 17.75
C ALA A 252 -4.28 28.53 19.08
N SER A 253 -5.11 27.60 19.54
CA SER A 253 -4.90 26.92 20.82
C SER A 253 -3.60 26.08 20.90
N PHE A 254 -3.08 25.56 19.78
CA PHE A 254 -1.74 24.97 19.74
C PHE A 254 -0.64 25.99 20.02
N ARG A 255 -0.76 27.20 19.44
CA ARG A 255 0.21 28.29 19.62
C ARG A 255 0.10 28.90 21.01
N ASP A 256 -1.10 29.13 21.50
CA ASP A 256 -1.35 29.69 22.83
C ASP A 256 -0.81 28.81 23.97
N ARG A 257 -0.59 27.52 23.70
CA ARG A 257 -0.13 26.52 24.67
C ARG A 257 1.28 26.01 24.40
N ASP A 258 2.00 26.60 23.45
CA ASP A 258 3.35 26.20 23.06
C ASP A 258 3.48 24.71 22.69
N ILE A 259 2.45 24.13 22.05
CA ILE A 259 2.47 22.74 21.59
C ILE A 259 2.85 22.71 20.10
N PRO A 260 3.96 22.04 19.72
CA PRO A 260 4.35 21.88 18.32
C PRO A 260 3.29 21.15 17.52
N CYS A 261 2.92 21.73 16.38
CA CYS A 261 2.03 21.11 15.41
C CYS A 261 2.29 21.73 14.04
N ASP A 262 2.61 20.88 13.07
CA ASP A 262 3.07 21.26 11.74
C ASP A 262 1.96 21.25 10.70
N ALA A 263 0.91 20.45 10.88
CA ALA A 263 -0.17 20.31 9.91
C ALA A 263 -1.55 20.19 10.56
N ILE A 264 -2.54 20.83 9.94
CA ILE A 264 -3.96 20.71 10.25
C ILE A 264 -4.67 20.05 9.05
N TYR A 265 -5.42 19.00 9.34
CA TYR A 265 -6.19 18.27 8.34
C TYR A 265 -7.63 18.78 8.28
N LEU A 266 -8.13 18.96 7.05
CA LEU A 266 -9.53 19.23 6.76
C LEU A 266 -10.15 17.95 6.20
N ASP A 267 -10.95 17.29 7.04
CA ASP A 267 -11.73 16.12 6.68
C ASP A 267 -12.92 16.52 5.77
N ILE A 268 -13.79 15.56 5.44
CA ILE A 268 -14.69 15.59 4.30
C ILE A 268 -15.74 16.71 4.36
N ASP A 269 -16.04 17.23 5.55
CA ASP A 269 -16.99 18.33 5.75
C ASP A 269 -16.47 19.70 5.27
N HIS A 270 -15.21 19.81 4.80
CA HIS A 270 -14.76 21.01 4.09
C HIS A 270 -15.39 21.19 2.71
N MET A 271 -15.88 20.09 2.12
CA MET A 271 -16.43 20.06 0.76
C MET A 271 -17.90 20.48 0.72
N ASP A 272 -18.35 20.95 -0.44
CA ASP A 272 -19.78 21.17 -0.74
C ASP A 272 -20.49 19.82 -0.88
N HIS A 273 -21.27 19.43 0.15
CA HIS A 273 -22.01 18.16 0.19
C HIS A 273 -21.14 16.94 -0.19
N TYR A 274 -19.89 16.91 0.33
CA TYR A 274 -18.91 15.85 0.10
C TYR A 274 -18.45 15.69 -1.36
N LYS A 275 -18.68 16.69 -2.21
CA LYS A 275 -18.18 16.71 -3.60
C LYS A 275 -16.70 17.07 -3.61
N ASN A 276 -15.85 16.16 -4.10
CA ASN A 276 -14.42 16.42 -4.24
C ASN A 276 -14.13 17.74 -4.98
N PHE A 277 -12.98 18.35 -4.65
CA PHE A 277 -12.48 19.57 -5.30
C PHE A 277 -13.39 20.80 -5.13
N THR A 278 -14.17 20.84 -4.05
CA THR A 278 -15.06 21.96 -3.73
C THR A 278 -14.83 22.45 -2.30
N TRP A 279 -15.35 23.65 -2.01
CA TRP A 279 -15.38 24.22 -0.67
C TRP A 279 -16.83 24.50 -0.29
N GLY A 280 -17.29 23.95 0.83
CA GLY A 280 -18.66 24.03 1.29
C GLY A 280 -19.00 25.33 2.01
N GLU A 281 -20.25 25.45 2.47
CA GLU A 281 -20.75 26.68 3.11
C GLU A 281 -19.94 27.11 4.34
N GLY A 282 -19.49 26.15 5.16
CA GLY A 282 -18.66 26.43 6.34
C GLY A 282 -17.23 26.89 6.03
N PHE A 283 -16.84 26.92 4.74
CA PHE A 283 -15.48 27.18 4.28
C PHE A 283 -15.45 28.15 3.09
N LYS A 284 -16.45 29.03 2.96
CA LYS A 284 -16.49 30.06 1.91
C LYS A 284 -15.25 30.97 1.93
N ASP A 285 -14.64 31.15 3.10
CA ASP A 285 -13.42 31.91 3.37
C ASP A 285 -12.13 31.05 3.34
N TYR A 286 -12.11 29.95 2.57
CA TYR A 286 -11.00 29.00 2.56
C TYR A 286 -9.64 29.63 2.24
N ARG A 287 -9.59 30.72 1.44
CA ARG A 287 -8.34 31.40 1.11
C ARG A 287 -7.78 32.11 2.33
N GLU A 288 -8.64 32.82 3.05
CA GLU A 288 -8.33 33.47 4.32
C GLU A 288 -7.93 32.43 5.35
N LEU A 289 -8.67 31.33 5.47
CA LEU A 289 -8.34 30.23 6.39
C LEU A 289 -6.94 29.67 6.11
N ILE A 290 -6.62 29.37 4.85
CA ILE A 290 -5.30 28.85 4.48
C ILE A 290 -4.20 29.85 4.84
N ASN A 291 -4.40 31.14 4.52
CA ASN A 291 -3.45 32.20 4.86
C ASN A 291 -3.24 32.32 6.38
N ASP A 292 -4.31 32.25 7.16
CA ASP A 292 -4.26 32.32 8.62
C ASP A 292 -3.49 31.12 9.20
N LEU A 293 -3.75 29.91 8.69
CA LEU A 293 -3.02 28.69 9.09
C LEU A 293 -1.54 28.79 8.72
N HIS A 294 -1.21 29.27 7.52
CA HIS A 294 0.16 29.49 7.09
C HIS A 294 0.89 30.53 7.92
N ALA A 295 0.22 31.63 8.30
CA ALA A 295 0.76 32.64 9.21
C ALA A 295 1.07 32.06 10.60
N GLY A 296 0.24 31.12 11.07
CA GLY A 296 0.52 30.31 12.26
C GLY A 296 1.60 29.23 12.06
N GLY A 297 2.16 29.08 10.86
CA GLY A 297 3.18 28.07 10.54
C GLY A 297 2.64 26.67 10.23
N PHE A 298 1.32 26.49 10.17
CA PHE A 298 0.70 25.21 9.85
C PHE A 298 0.69 24.93 8.35
N LYS A 299 0.67 23.65 8.00
CA LYS A 299 0.39 23.12 6.68
C LYS A 299 -1.06 22.66 6.60
N VAL A 300 -1.70 22.85 5.46
CA VAL A 300 -3.12 22.51 5.26
C VAL A 300 -3.22 21.28 4.38
N ILE A 301 -3.76 20.19 4.93
CA ILE A 301 -3.96 18.93 4.22
C ILE A 301 -5.45 18.68 4.07
N THR A 302 -5.93 18.41 2.85
CA THR A 302 -7.36 18.20 2.59
C THR A 302 -7.62 16.78 2.09
N ILE A 303 -8.71 16.16 2.55
CA ILE A 303 -9.14 14.85 2.07
C ILE A 303 -9.72 14.89 0.64
N VAL A 304 -9.58 13.80 -0.11
CA VAL A 304 -10.30 13.50 -1.36
C VAL A 304 -10.64 12.01 -1.39
N ASN A 305 -11.80 11.66 -1.96
CA ASN A 305 -12.27 10.28 -2.12
C ASN A 305 -12.29 9.87 -3.61
N PRO A 306 -12.30 8.58 -3.96
CA PRO A 306 -12.37 8.16 -5.37
C PRO A 306 -13.75 8.38 -6.01
N GLY A 307 -14.83 8.36 -5.23
CA GLY A 307 -16.20 8.50 -5.74
C GLY A 307 -16.54 9.94 -6.10
N LEU A 308 -16.94 10.17 -7.35
CA LEU A 308 -17.40 11.47 -7.84
C LEU A 308 -18.91 11.48 -8.00
N LYS A 309 -19.57 12.39 -7.30
CA LYS A 309 -21.04 12.52 -7.28
C LYS A 309 -21.61 12.56 -8.69
N LEU A 310 -22.67 11.79 -8.92
CA LEU A 310 -23.48 11.85 -10.13
C LEU A 310 -24.39 13.09 -10.05
N GLU A 311 -23.91 14.21 -10.58
CA GLU A 311 -24.63 15.50 -10.53
C GLU A 311 -24.27 16.35 -11.77
N PRO A 312 -25.20 16.60 -12.71
CA PRO A 312 -24.96 17.52 -13.81
C PRO A 312 -24.62 18.92 -13.32
N GLY A 313 -23.62 19.56 -13.94
CA GLY A 313 -23.10 20.87 -13.51
C GLY A 313 -21.94 20.78 -12.50
N TYR A 314 -21.67 19.59 -11.94
CA TYR A 314 -20.49 19.35 -11.12
C TYR A 314 -19.29 19.03 -12.03
N LYS A 315 -18.33 19.95 -12.11
CA LYS A 315 -17.19 19.89 -13.07
C LYS A 315 -16.48 18.52 -13.18
N PRO A 316 -16.12 17.82 -12.09
CA PRO A 316 -15.51 16.49 -12.18
C PRO A 316 -16.43 15.44 -12.83
N TYR A 317 -17.74 15.52 -12.61
CA TYR A 317 -18.72 14.66 -13.28
C TYR A 317 -18.82 14.98 -14.77
N ASP A 318 -19.10 16.24 -15.12
CA ASP A 318 -19.30 16.65 -16.52
C ASP A 318 -18.04 16.42 -17.36
N SER A 319 -16.88 16.84 -16.84
CA SER A 319 -15.60 16.65 -17.54
C SER A 319 -15.23 15.17 -17.63
N GLY A 320 -15.49 14.39 -16.58
CA GLY A 320 -15.22 12.96 -16.57
C GLY A 320 -16.06 12.20 -17.60
N LEU A 321 -17.34 12.55 -17.75
CA LEU A 321 -18.21 11.99 -18.78
C LEU A 321 -17.71 12.34 -20.18
N SER A 322 -17.38 13.61 -20.42
CA SER A 322 -16.91 14.07 -21.74
C SER A 322 -15.61 13.39 -22.19
N LYS A 323 -14.79 12.94 -21.24
CA LYS A 323 -13.49 12.31 -21.47
C LYS A 323 -13.51 10.78 -21.32
N GLY A 324 -14.65 10.19 -20.95
CA GLY A 324 -14.79 8.74 -20.78
C GLY A 324 -13.89 8.16 -19.69
N VAL A 325 -13.71 8.88 -18.57
CA VAL A 325 -12.76 8.51 -17.50
C VAL A 325 -13.32 7.50 -16.49
N PHE A 326 -14.64 7.26 -16.51
CA PHE A 326 -15.30 6.46 -15.50
C PHE A 326 -15.30 4.97 -15.85
N LEU A 327 -15.26 4.14 -14.81
CA LEU A 327 -15.43 2.70 -14.91
C LEU A 327 -16.79 2.34 -15.49
N VAL A 328 -16.78 1.32 -16.33
CA VAL A 328 -17.97 0.71 -16.93
C VAL A 328 -18.08 -0.76 -16.54
N ASP A 329 -19.28 -1.31 -16.53
CA ASP A 329 -19.52 -2.73 -16.41
C ASP A 329 -19.28 -3.46 -17.75
N LYS A 330 -19.45 -4.78 -17.74
CA LYS A 330 -19.30 -5.64 -18.93
C LYS A 330 -20.25 -5.29 -20.08
N ASP A 331 -21.38 -4.64 -19.78
CA ASP A 331 -22.42 -4.26 -20.74
C ASP A 331 -22.24 -2.80 -21.22
N GLY A 332 -21.23 -2.10 -20.71
CA GLY A 332 -20.89 -0.72 -21.06
C GLY A 332 -21.60 0.35 -20.23
N GLY A 333 -22.38 -0.04 -19.21
CA GLY A 333 -23.03 0.88 -18.27
C GLY A 333 -22.03 1.43 -17.25
N TYR A 334 -22.21 2.67 -16.78
CA TYR A 334 -21.33 3.23 -15.76
C TYR A 334 -21.48 2.52 -14.41
N VAL A 335 -20.35 2.20 -13.79
CA VAL A 335 -20.34 1.62 -12.44
C VAL A 335 -20.70 2.70 -11.43
N THR A 336 -21.94 2.65 -10.95
CA THR A 336 -22.49 3.60 -9.97
C THR A 336 -22.61 2.95 -8.60
N LYS A 337 -22.01 3.55 -7.57
CA LYS A 337 -22.11 3.09 -6.17
C LYS A 337 -22.46 4.23 -5.23
N VAL A 338 -23.03 3.90 -4.07
CA VAL A 338 -23.36 4.89 -3.03
C VAL A 338 -22.18 5.04 -2.08
N VAL A 339 -21.75 6.29 -1.90
CA VAL A 339 -20.71 6.74 -0.96
C VAL A 339 -21.15 8.06 -0.32
N TRP A 340 -20.25 8.81 0.33
CA TRP A 340 -20.55 10.05 1.05
C TRP A 340 -21.44 11.05 0.29
N PRO A 341 -21.11 11.48 -0.94
CA PRO A 341 -21.97 12.40 -1.69
C PRO A 341 -23.24 11.75 -2.29
N GLY A 342 -23.53 10.50 -1.97
CA GLY A 342 -24.63 9.72 -2.57
C GLY A 342 -24.17 8.90 -3.78
N PRO A 343 -25.06 8.63 -4.76
CA PRO A 343 -24.71 7.94 -6.01
C PRO A 343 -23.53 8.60 -6.71
N SER A 344 -22.49 7.82 -6.98
CA SER A 344 -21.21 8.31 -7.50
C SER A 344 -20.61 7.36 -8.53
N LEU A 345 -19.82 7.93 -9.43
CA LEU A 345 -19.02 7.24 -10.43
C LEU A 345 -17.55 7.19 -9.99
N PHE A 346 -16.81 6.19 -10.47
CA PHE A 346 -15.43 5.93 -10.06
C PHE A 346 -14.51 6.05 -11.26
N PRO A 347 -13.45 6.88 -11.19
CA PRO A 347 -12.45 6.97 -12.25
C PRO A 347 -11.70 5.65 -12.46
N ASP A 348 -11.37 5.34 -13.71
CA ASP A 348 -10.52 4.23 -14.11
C ASP A 348 -9.04 4.59 -13.99
N PHE A 349 -8.48 4.52 -12.78
CA PHE A 349 -7.07 4.88 -12.57
C PHE A 349 -6.05 3.96 -13.25
N LEU A 350 -6.48 2.83 -13.82
CA LEU A 350 -5.59 2.00 -14.65
C LEU A 350 -5.21 2.69 -15.95
N ASP A 351 -6.09 3.56 -16.47
CA ASP A 351 -5.86 4.33 -17.68
C ASP A 351 -4.96 5.55 -17.38
N PRO A 352 -3.76 5.65 -18.00
CA PRO A 352 -2.86 6.79 -17.78
C PRO A 352 -3.47 8.14 -18.12
N SER A 353 -4.43 8.20 -19.06
CA SER A 353 -5.13 9.45 -19.40
C SER A 353 -6.04 9.92 -18.27
N VAL A 354 -6.62 8.99 -17.50
CA VAL A 354 -7.42 9.26 -16.31
C VAL A 354 -6.54 9.71 -15.16
N GLN A 355 -5.37 9.09 -14.98
CA GLN A 355 -4.37 9.56 -14.00
C GLN A 355 -3.97 11.01 -14.28
N LYS A 356 -3.71 11.36 -15.55
CA LYS A 356 -3.39 12.73 -15.96
C LYS A 356 -4.55 13.70 -15.67
N TRP A 357 -5.78 13.32 -16.03
CA TRP A 357 -6.97 14.12 -15.78
C TRP A 357 -7.19 14.37 -14.28
N TRP A 358 -7.05 13.34 -13.44
CA TRP A 358 -7.14 13.46 -12.00
C TRP A 358 -6.05 14.39 -11.44
N GLY A 359 -4.81 14.22 -11.90
CA GLY A 359 -3.70 15.09 -11.52
C GLY A 359 -3.90 16.55 -11.94
N GLU A 360 -4.60 16.84 -13.04
CA GLU A 360 -5.02 18.19 -13.42
C GLU A 360 -6.06 18.76 -12.44
N MET A 361 -7.07 17.98 -12.04
CA MET A 361 -8.05 18.41 -11.03
C MET A 361 -7.38 18.70 -9.67
N ILE A 362 -6.48 17.82 -9.23
CA ILE A 362 -5.68 18.03 -8.01
C ILE A 362 -4.85 19.30 -8.13
N SER A 363 -4.11 19.46 -9.23
CA SER A 363 -3.27 20.63 -9.46
C SER A 363 -4.05 21.94 -9.47
N GLU A 364 -5.30 21.94 -9.93
CA GLU A 364 -6.15 23.13 -9.88
C GLU A 364 -6.69 23.40 -8.48
N PHE A 365 -7.13 22.36 -7.79
CA PHE A 365 -7.71 22.46 -6.46
C PHE A 365 -6.72 22.99 -5.42
N VAL A 366 -5.44 22.63 -5.52
CA VAL A 366 -4.43 23.03 -4.53
C VAL A 366 -3.85 24.44 -4.74
N LYS A 367 -4.09 25.07 -5.89
CA LYS A 367 -3.56 26.43 -6.21
C LYS A 367 -3.80 27.49 -5.12
N PRO A 368 -4.91 27.49 -4.37
CA PRO A 368 -5.13 28.44 -3.28
C PRO A 368 -4.19 28.28 -2.07
N GLY A 369 -3.33 27.26 -2.02
CA GLY A 369 -2.34 27.06 -0.96
C GLY A 369 -2.54 25.78 -0.12
N VAL A 370 -3.28 24.79 -0.62
CA VAL A 370 -3.33 23.46 0.02
C VAL A 370 -1.96 22.79 -0.14
N ASP A 371 -1.36 22.34 0.97
CA ASP A 371 0.02 21.83 0.98
C ASP A 371 0.13 20.33 0.70
N GLY A 372 -0.97 19.58 0.81
CA GLY A 372 -0.99 18.15 0.52
C GLY A 372 -2.39 17.57 0.51
N ILE A 373 -2.48 16.31 0.08
CA ILE A 373 -3.75 15.63 -0.14
C ILE A 373 -3.82 14.33 0.67
N TRP A 374 -4.97 14.10 1.28
CA TRP A 374 -5.30 12.85 1.94
C TRP A 374 -6.26 12.04 1.05
N CYS A 375 -5.78 10.97 0.42
CA CYS A 375 -6.60 10.03 -0.34
C CYS A 375 -7.23 9.00 0.60
N ASP A 376 -8.54 9.11 0.78
CA ASP A 376 -9.30 8.18 1.63
C ASP A 376 -10.28 7.34 0.79
N MET A 377 -10.79 6.26 1.39
CA MET A 377 -11.75 5.33 0.76
C MET A 377 -11.30 4.70 -0.56
N ASN A 378 -10.00 4.69 -0.83
CA ASN A 378 -9.43 4.29 -2.11
C ASN A 378 -9.02 2.81 -2.18
N GLU A 379 -9.56 1.97 -1.29
CA GLU A 379 -9.49 0.51 -1.42
C GLU A 379 -9.97 -0.03 -2.78
N PRO A 380 -11.12 0.37 -3.36
CA PRO A 380 -12.09 1.42 -3.00
C PRO A 380 -13.29 0.95 -2.15
N ALA A 381 -13.63 1.72 -1.12
CA ALA A 381 -14.75 1.44 -0.22
C ALA A 381 -16.09 1.98 -0.76
N THR A 382 -17.17 1.21 -0.57
CA THR A 382 -18.55 1.61 -0.90
C THR A 382 -19.51 1.29 0.25
N PHE A 383 -20.69 1.92 0.29
CA PHE A 383 -21.68 1.71 1.35
C PHE A 383 -22.69 0.60 1.05
N ASP A 384 -22.54 -0.09 -0.08
CA ASP A 384 -23.37 -1.24 -0.43
C ASP A 384 -22.83 -2.55 0.15
N LEU A 385 -23.61 -3.63 0.07
CA LEU A 385 -23.27 -4.94 0.67
C LEU A 385 -21.94 -5.54 0.20
N ARG A 386 -21.42 -5.14 -0.97
CA ARG A 386 -20.12 -5.61 -1.46
C ARG A 386 -18.96 -4.89 -0.75
N CYS A 387 -19.21 -3.71 -0.20
CA CYS A 387 -18.22 -2.80 0.41
C CYS A 387 -17.05 -2.42 -0.52
N THR A 388 -17.15 -2.72 -1.82
CA THR A 388 -16.18 -2.34 -2.86
C THR A 388 -16.81 -2.43 -4.27
N LEU A 389 -16.02 -2.13 -5.31
CA LEU A 389 -16.45 -2.16 -6.71
C LEU A 389 -16.73 -3.59 -7.22
N PRO A 390 -17.59 -3.77 -8.23
CA PRO A 390 -17.84 -5.06 -8.86
C PRO A 390 -16.56 -5.67 -9.44
N CYS A 391 -16.37 -6.99 -9.26
CA CYS A 391 -15.18 -7.71 -9.74
C CYS A 391 -15.02 -7.64 -11.28
N ASP A 392 -16.13 -7.50 -12.00
CA ASP A 392 -16.22 -7.47 -13.46
C ASP A 392 -16.26 -6.05 -14.03
N ALA A 393 -16.10 -5.00 -13.20
CA ALA A 393 -15.92 -3.64 -13.69
C ALA A 393 -14.68 -3.58 -14.59
N VAL A 394 -14.82 -2.97 -15.77
CA VAL A 394 -13.81 -2.95 -16.81
C VAL A 394 -12.85 -1.79 -16.59
N GLN A 395 -11.55 -2.09 -16.58
CA GLN A 395 -10.45 -1.15 -16.48
C GLN A 395 -9.55 -1.24 -17.72
N LYS A 396 -8.93 -0.14 -18.13
CA LYS A 396 -8.10 -0.08 -19.35
C LYS A 396 -6.62 0.04 -19.01
N LEU A 397 -5.86 -1.02 -19.20
CA LEU A 397 -4.40 -0.96 -19.17
C LEU A 397 -3.88 -0.29 -20.43
N SER A 398 -3.03 0.73 -20.26
CA SER A 398 -2.46 1.51 -21.37
C SER A 398 -3.51 2.08 -22.34
N GLY A 399 -4.74 2.30 -21.84
CA GLY A 399 -5.88 2.81 -22.62
C GLY A 399 -6.51 1.81 -23.60
N THR A 400 -6.01 0.57 -23.69
CA THR A 400 -6.42 -0.39 -24.74
C THR A 400 -6.84 -1.75 -24.20
N GLU A 401 -5.98 -2.42 -23.43
CA GLU A 401 -6.26 -3.76 -22.89
C GLU A 401 -7.30 -3.66 -21.77
N LYS A 402 -8.38 -4.44 -21.88
CA LYS A 402 -9.46 -4.46 -20.90
C LYS A 402 -9.20 -5.54 -19.85
N LEU A 403 -9.05 -5.12 -18.60
CA LEU A 403 -8.92 -6.01 -17.44
C LEU A 403 -10.15 -5.86 -16.53
N PRO A 404 -10.69 -6.95 -15.98
CA PRO A 404 -11.71 -6.86 -14.95
C PRO A 404 -11.08 -6.38 -13.64
N HIS A 405 -11.84 -5.63 -12.84
CA HIS A 405 -11.38 -5.06 -11.58
C HIS A 405 -10.79 -6.10 -10.62
N GLU A 406 -11.24 -7.37 -10.65
CA GLU A 406 -10.64 -8.44 -9.84
C GLU A 406 -9.15 -8.71 -10.11
N LYS A 407 -8.64 -8.33 -11.28
CA LYS A 407 -7.23 -8.45 -11.65
C LYS A 407 -6.35 -7.32 -11.13
N VAL A 408 -6.95 -6.18 -10.80
CA VAL A 408 -6.24 -4.91 -10.60
C VAL A 408 -6.74 -4.13 -9.38
N HIS A 409 -7.66 -4.72 -8.61
CA HIS A 409 -8.30 -4.12 -7.44
C HIS A 409 -7.29 -3.54 -6.45
N ASN A 410 -6.27 -4.31 -6.07
CA ASN A 410 -5.26 -3.86 -5.11
C ASN A 410 -4.42 -2.67 -5.63
N LEU A 411 -4.39 -2.41 -6.94
CA LEU A 411 -3.70 -1.25 -7.52
C LEU A 411 -4.52 0.04 -7.45
N TYR A 412 -5.84 -0.04 -7.31
CA TYR A 412 -6.74 1.10 -7.49
C TYR A 412 -6.33 2.29 -6.62
N GLY A 413 -6.12 2.05 -5.32
CA GLY A 413 -5.70 3.08 -4.38
C GLY A 413 -4.30 3.64 -4.66
N MET A 414 -3.35 2.77 -5.01
CA MET A 414 -2.00 3.19 -5.38
C MET A 414 -1.99 4.05 -6.66
N LEU A 415 -2.82 3.74 -7.66
CA LEU A 415 -2.89 4.47 -8.91
C LEU A 415 -3.58 5.83 -8.75
N MET A 416 -4.62 5.92 -7.91
CA MET A 416 -5.19 7.20 -7.48
C MET A 416 -4.15 8.07 -6.76
N THR A 417 -3.36 7.43 -5.89
CA THR A 417 -2.30 8.09 -5.12
C THR A 417 -1.19 8.60 -6.03
N LYS A 418 -0.74 7.78 -6.99
CA LYS A 418 0.24 8.17 -8.02
C LYS A 418 -0.26 9.36 -8.83
N ALA A 419 -1.50 9.31 -9.33
CA ALA A 419 -2.12 10.42 -10.07
C ALA A 419 -2.17 11.70 -9.25
N THR A 420 -2.47 11.58 -7.95
CA THR A 420 -2.48 12.70 -7.00
C THR A 420 -1.08 13.28 -6.80
N TYR A 421 -0.08 12.43 -6.55
CA TYR A 421 1.32 12.82 -6.40
C TYR A 421 1.83 13.56 -7.65
N GLU A 422 1.57 13.03 -8.84
CA GLU A 422 1.94 13.65 -10.11
C GLU A 422 1.22 14.98 -10.37
N GLY A 423 -0.03 15.11 -9.91
CA GLY A 423 -0.76 16.38 -9.93
C GLY A 423 -0.11 17.44 -9.03
N LEU A 424 0.30 17.05 -7.83
CA LEU A 424 0.97 17.93 -6.88
C LEU A 424 2.35 18.38 -7.36
N LEU A 425 3.09 17.53 -8.11
CA LEU A 425 4.39 17.90 -8.70
C LEU A 425 4.33 19.14 -9.59
N LYS A 426 3.16 19.49 -10.13
CA LYS A 426 2.95 20.71 -10.92
C LYS A 426 3.02 21.99 -10.07
N ASN A 427 2.87 21.89 -8.75
CA ASN A 427 2.82 23.02 -7.81
C ASN A 427 3.94 22.97 -6.75
N THR A 428 4.56 21.81 -6.51
CA THR A 428 5.62 21.63 -5.52
C THR A 428 6.64 20.57 -5.93
N ARG A 429 7.90 20.73 -5.48
CA ARG A 429 8.96 19.73 -5.66
C ARG A 429 8.97 18.64 -4.58
N LEU A 430 8.22 18.85 -3.49
CA LEU A 430 8.08 17.90 -2.38
C LEU A 430 6.59 17.67 -2.14
N PRO A 431 5.90 16.87 -2.98
CA PRO A 431 4.50 16.53 -2.75
C PRO A 431 4.32 15.80 -1.43
N TYR A 432 3.20 16.08 -0.77
CA TYR A 432 2.76 15.30 0.38
C TYR A 432 1.39 14.67 0.07
N VAL A 433 1.37 13.34 0.06
CA VAL A 433 0.15 12.54 -0.06
C VAL A 433 0.09 11.57 1.11
N LEU A 434 -1.06 11.53 1.77
CA LEU A 434 -1.44 10.50 2.73
C LEU A 434 -2.46 9.57 2.06
N THR A 435 -2.30 8.25 2.12
CA THR A 435 -3.26 7.30 1.53
C THR A 435 -3.64 6.16 2.48
N ARG A 436 -4.89 5.69 2.39
CA ARG A 436 -5.36 4.52 3.16
C ARG A 436 -4.99 3.22 2.49
N SER A 437 -5.22 3.18 1.17
CA SER A 437 -5.01 2.02 0.33
C SER A 437 -3.74 2.16 -0.50
N ALA A 438 -2.99 1.07 -0.57
CA ALA A 438 -1.74 0.98 -1.30
C ALA A 438 -1.48 -0.45 -1.77
N TYR A 439 -0.55 -0.56 -2.72
CA TYR A 439 0.08 -1.80 -3.16
C TYR A 439 1.61 -1.64 -3.07
N LEU A 440 2.34 -2.75 -3.21
CA LEU A 440 3.80 -2.74 -3.31
C LEU A 440 4.30 -1.69 -4.32
N GLY A 441 5.24 -0.84 -3.90
CA GLY A 441 5.71 0.30 -4.70
C GLY A 441 5.01 1.62 -4.37
N GLY A 442 3.96 1.60 -3.54
CA GLY A 442 3.22 2.79 -3.10
C GLY A 442 4.06 3.82 -2.34
N GLN A 443 5.16 3.39 -1.70
CA GLN A 443 6.09 4.27 -0.98
C GLN A 443 6.72 5.36 -1.85
N ARG A 444 6.70 5.19 -3.18
CA ARG A 444 7.19 6.20 -4.13
C ARG A 444 6.28 7.43 -4.20
N TYR A 445 5.05 7.33 -3.71
CA TYR A 445 4.01 8.34 -3.93
C TYR A 445 3.37 8.86 -2.65
N ALA A 446 3.38 8.09 -1.55
CA ALA A 446 2.66 8.51 -0.34
C ALA A 446 3.19 7.91 0.97
N VAL A 447 2.83 8.63 2.04
CA VAL A 447 2.77 8.15 3.41
C VAL A 447 1.46 7.38 3.60
N THR A 448 1.42 6.40 4.49
CA THR A 448 0.19 5.63 4.78
C THR A 448 -0.20 5.72 6.25
N TRP A 449 -1.45 5.39 6.58
CA TRP A 449 -1.86 5.17 7.96
C TRP A 449 -2.63 3.86 8.10
N THR A 450 -2.71 3.32 9.32
CA THR A 450 -3.27 1.98 9.57
C THR A 450 -4.80 1.95 9.73
N GLY A 451 -5.48 2.84 9.00
CA GLY A 451 -6.93 2.98 8.98
C GLY A 451 -7.58 3.21 10.35
N ASP A 452 -8.85 2.81 10.43
CA ASP A 452 -9.77 3.19 11.51
C ASP A 452 -9.56 2.33 12.78
N ASN A 453 -8.47 2.58 13.52
CA ASN A 453 -8.17 1.85 14.76
C ASN A 453 -9.13 2.19 15.92
N ASN A 454 -9.26 1.27 16.87
CA ASN A 454 -10.04 1.50 18.08
C ASN A 454 -9.22 2.21 19.16
N SER A 455 -9.90 3.04 19.95
CA SER A 455 -9.37 3.69 21.14
C SER A 455 -9.32 2.71 22.32
N ASN A 456 -8.38 1.76 22.30
CA ASN A 456 -8.14 0.83 23.41
C ASN A 456 -6.66 0.40 23.49
N TRP A 457 -6.29 -0.23 24.60
CA TRP A 457 -4.93 -0.73 24.85
C TRP A 457 -4.48 -1.82 23.87
N GLU A 458 -5.41 -2.61 23.32
CA GLU A 458 -5.12 -3.66 22.35
C GLU A 458 -4.61 -3.05 21.04
N HIS A 459 -5.27 -2.02 20.52
CA HIS A 459 -4.87 -1.32 19.30
C HIS A 459 -3.61 -0.45 19.51
N LEU A 460 -3.44 0.15 20.68
CA LEU A 460 -2.18 0.82 21.03
C LEU A 460 -1.02 -0.18 20.89
N ARG A 461 -1.12 -1.36 21.51
CA ARG A 461 -0.11 -2.42 21.41
C ARG A 461 0.05 -2.95 19.98
N ALA A 462 -1.06 -3.08 19.24
CA ALA A 462 -1.06 -3.61 17.89
C ALA A 462 -0.38 -2.71 16.87
N SER A 463 -0.40 -1.39 17.07
CA SER A 463 0.18 -0.44 16.11
C SER A 463 1.68 -0.66 15.88
N VAL A 464 2.45 -1.04 16.90
CA VAL A 464 3.90 -1.30 16.78
C VAL A 464 4.21 -2.42 15.76
N PRO A 465 3.74 -3.67 15.93
CA PRO A 465 4.01 -4.73 14.96
C PRO A 465 3.32 -4.51 13.60
N MET A 466 2.24 -3.71 13.52
CA MET A 466 1.63 -3.33 12.23
C MET A 466 2.59 -2.43 11.43
N ILE A 467 3.13 -1.39 12.07
CA ILE A 467 4.03 -0.43 11.43
C ILE A 467 5.38 -1.07 11.10
N LEU A 468 5.89 -1.95 11.96
CA LEU A 468 7.11 -2.71 11.67
C LEU A 468 6.92 -3.66 10.47
N ASN A 469 5.78 -4.33 10.33
CA ASN A 469 5.51 -5.16 9.15
C ASN A 469 5.35 -4.34 7.87
N LEU A 470 4.73 -3.15 7.94
CA LEU A 470 4.71 -2.20 6.82
C LEU A 470 6.13 -1.79 6.41
N GLY A 471 6.98 -1.41 7.38
CA GLY A 471 8.38 -1.07 7.13
C GLY A 471 9.17 -2.20 6.48
N LEU A 472 9.04 -3.43 7.01
CA LEU A 472 9.63 -4.65 6.44
C LEU A 472 9.07 -5.03 5.06
N SER A 473 7.95 -4.44 4.65
CA SER A 473 7.34 -4.69 3.34
C SER A 473 7.59 -3.56 2.34
N GLY A 474 8.45 -2.59 2.69
CA GLY A 474 8.83 -1.50 1.80
C GLY A 474 8.05 -0.20 2.00
N GLN A 475 7.19 -0.09 3.01
CA GLN A 475 6.51 1.16 3.39
C GLN A 475 7.12 1.77 4.66
N PRO A 476 8.15 2.62 4.55
CA PRO A 476 8.91 3.11 5.69
C PRO A 476 8.21 4.21 6.50
N VAL A 477 7.22 4.89 5.93
CA VAL A 477 6.51 6.00 6.60
C VAL A 477 5.04 5.62 6.75
N ALA A 478 4.68 5.21 7.97
CA ALA A 478 3.32 4.86 8.36
C ALA A 478 3.09 5.12 9.85
N GLY A 479 1.81 5.23 10.24
CA GLY A 479 1.40 5.43 11.64
C GLY A 479 -0.09 5.16 11.83
N PRO A 480 -0.57 5.07 13.08
CA PRO A 480 -1.99 4.89 13.39
C PRO A 480 -2.68 6.24 13.61
N ASP A 481 -4.00 6.25 13.77
CA ASP A 481 -4.66 7.41 14.38
C ASP A 481 -4.38 7.41 15.89
N ILE A 482 -3.56 8.37 16.33
CA ILE A 482 -3.21 8.56 17.73
C ILE A 482 -4.48 8.90 18.52
N GLY A 483 -4.74 8.15 19.59
CA GLY A 483 -5.96 8.24 20.39
C GLY A 483 -7.09 7.33 19.90
N GLY A 484 -7.05 6.88 18.65
CA GLY A 484 -8.00 5.95 18.05
C GLY A 484 -9.18 6.64 17.34
N TYR A 485 -9.49 6.14 16.15
CA TYR A 485 -10.64 6.57 15.36
C TYR A 485 -11.97 6.26 16.04
N TYR A 486 -12.16 5.02 16.49
CA TYR A 486 -13.38 4.57 17.16
C TYR A 486 -13.28 4.63 18.68
N GLY A 487 -14.28 5.24 19.32
CA GLY A 487 -14.37 5.32 20.78
C GLY A 487 -13.64 6.52 21.35
N GLU A 488 -13.44 6.52 22.66
CA GLU A 488 -12.84 7.63 23.41
C GLU A 488 -11.78 7.08 24.36
N PRO A 489 -10.54 7.61 24.34
CA PRO A 489 -9.50 7.12 25.22
C PRO A 489 -9.70 7.68 26.62
N THR A 490 -9.27 6.92 27.63
CA THR A 490 -9.04 7.51 28.96
C THR A 490 -7.86 8.49 28.87
N PRO A 491 -7.73 9.46 29.79
CA PRO A 491 -6.57 10.36 29.80
C PRO A 491 -5.23 9.63 29.78
N GLU A 492 -5.09 8.55 30.56
CA GLU A 492 -3.89 7.70 30.55
C GLU A 492 -3.67 7.03 29.19
N LEU A 493 -4.71 6.44 28.60
CA LEU A 493 -4.58 5.78 27.29
C LEU A 493 -4.16 6.78 26.20
N TYR A 494 -4.72 7.98 26.22
CA TYR A 494 -4.35 9.02 25.26
C TYR A 494 -2.90 9.50 25.46
N GLU A 495 -2.46 9.67 26.71
CA GLU A 495 -1.05 9.98 27.00
C GLU A 495 -0.11 8.92 26.42
N ARG A 496 -0.43 7.63 26.60
CA ARG A 496 0.36 6.54 26.00
C ARG A 496 0.33 6.54 24.49
N TRP A 497 -0.81 6.88 23.88
CA TRP A 497 -0.92 7.10 22.45
C TRP A 497 0.00 8.22 21.96
N ILE A 498 0.04 9.37 22.65
CA ILE A 498 0.91 10.49 22.28
C ILE A 498 2.39 10.09 22.40
N LEU A 499 2.80 9.47 23.51
CA LEU A 499 4.17 9.03 23.73
C LEU A 499 4.64 8.04 22.66
N GLN A 500 3.82 7.04 22.33
CA GLN A 500 4.15 6.07 21.29
C GLN A 500 4.04 6.69 19.89
N GLY A 501 3.05 7.54 19.66
CA GLY A 501 2.80 8.25 18.42
C GLY A 501 3.94 9.17 18.01
N ALA A 502 4.67 9.75 18.96
CA ALA A 502 5.87 10.56 18.71
C ALA A 502 7.05 9.73 18.17
N LEU A 503 7.04 8.40 18.32
CA LEU A 503 8.08 7.49 17.82
C LEU A 503 7.77 6.94 16.43
N PHE A 504 6.56 7.19 15.91
CA PHE A 504 6.19 6.74 14.57
C PHE A 504 6.60 7.76 13.50
N PRO A 505 7.04 7.30 12.31
CA PRO A 505 7.39 8.19 11.19
C PRO A 505 6.24 9.09 10.72
N PHE A 506 5.00 8.65 10.93
CA PHE A 506 3.79 9.44 10.74
C PHE A 506 3.09 9.59 12.10
N SER A 507 3.00 10.83 12.57
CA SER A 507 2.46 11.17 13.88
C SER A 507 1.25 12.08 13.73
N ARG A 508 0.05 11.48 13.66
CA ARG A 508 -1.20 12.21 13.52
C ARG A 508 -2.24 11.74 14.54
N THR A 509 -2.78 12.70 15.26
CA THR A 509 -4.00 12.48 16.05
C THR A 509 -5.21 12.63 15.16
N HIS A 510 -6.13 11.68 15.24
CA HIS A 510 -7.38 11.71 14.50
C HIS A 510 -8.45 10.91 15.23
N THR A 511 -9.68 11.38 15.17
CA THR A 511 -10.85 10.69 15.75
C THR A 511 -12.08 10.99 14.91
N ARG A 512 -13.05 10.07 14.96
CA ARG A 512 -14.30 10.18 14.21
C ARG A 512 -15.23 11.27 14.75
N ARG A 513 -16.34 11.50 14.04
CA ARG A 513 -17.39 12.42 14.50
C ARG A 513 -18.13 11.87 15.70
N ASN A 514 -18.62 12.78 16.55
CA ASN A 514 -19.41 12.47 17.75
C ASN A 514 -18.63 11.68 18.83
N THR A 515 -17.31 11.84 18.89
CA THR A 515 -16.48 11.48 20.05
C THR A 515 -16.10 12.75 20.80
N LYS A 516 -15.53 12.64 22.01
CA LYS A 516 -14.85 13.77 22.65
C LYS A 516 -13.73 14.33 21.77
N ASP A 517 -13.43 15.61 21.99
CA ASP A 517 -12.27 16.28 21.43
C ASP A 517 -10.99 15.54 21.88
N GLN A 518 -10.09 15.29 20.93
CA GLN A 518 -8.89 14.47 21.14
C GLN A 518 -7.62 15.23 20.74
N GLU A 519 -7.58 16.56 20.83
CA GLU A 519 -6.34 17.32 20.68
C GLU A 519 -5.51 17.17 21.96
N PRO A 520 -4.17 17.22 21.90
CA PRO A 520 -3.28 17.18 23.06
C PRO A 520 -3.42 18.43 23.97
N LEU A 521 -4.43 19.25 23.69
CA LEU A 521 -4.88 20.43 24.38
C LEU A 521 -5.98 20.12 25.43
N VAL A 522 -6.74 19.05 25.21
CA VAL A 522 -7.92 18.68 26.01
C VAL A 522 -7.51 17.90 27.26
N VAL A 523 -6.33 17.29 27.22
CA VAL A 523 -5.82 16.53 28.35
C VAL A 523 -5.14 17.51 29.32
N TRP A 524 -5.61 17.46 30.57
CA TRP A 524 -4.99 18.04 31.78
C TRP A 524 -5.40 19.46 32.19
N ARG A 525 -6.71 19.68 32.36
CA ARG A 525 -7.16 20.27 33.64
C ARG A 525 -7.45 19.12 34.61
N THR A 526 -6.42 18.65 35.30
CA THR A 526 -6.58 17.83 36.50
C THR A 526 -5.93 18.54 37.66
N SER A 527 -6.73 18.68 38.72
CA SER A 527 -6.55 19.43 39.97
C SER A 527 -6.56 20.95 39.87
#